data_AF-A0A7J4EF98-F1
#
_entry.id   AF-A0A7J4EF98-F1
#
_cell.length_a   1.000
_cell.length_b   1.000
_cell.length_c   1.000
_cell.angle_alpha   90.00
_cell.angle_beta   90.00
_cell.angle_gamma   90.00
#
_symmetry.space_group_name_H-M   'P 1'
#
loop_
_entity.id
_entity.type
_entity.pdbx_description
1 polymer ?
#
loop_
_entity_poly.entity_id
_entity_poly.type
_entity_poly.pdbx_seq_one_letter_code
_entity_poly.pdbx_strand_id
1 'polypeptide(L)'
;RAPGSKRGEAKWIRVTWDDAMKDIGKKLSDMLKKGDVVKKDDVLMVIEAMKMEYLIKAPYNGKVKKVNFKEKDQIDIGEKTVEFEKKMKR
;
A
#
# COMPACT_ATOMS: atom_id res chain seq x y z
N ARG A 1 -43.47 7.46 -5.22
CA ARG A 1 -42.87 6.10 -5.16
C ARG A 1 -42.59 5.66 -6.58
N ALA A 2 -41.33 5.41 -6.94
CA ALA A 2 -40.95 4.72 -8.17
C ALA A 2 -40.41 3.33 -7.79
N PRO A 3 -40.85 2.23 -8.46
CA PRO A 3 -40.45 0.88 -8.09
C PRO A 3 -39.14 0.49 -8.76
N GLY A 4 -38.31 -0.27 -8.03
CA GLY A 4 -37.31 -1.14 -8.63
C GLY A 4 -36.01 -0.46 -9.04
N SER A 5 -35.11 -0.28 -8.07
CA SER A 5 -33.68 -0.25 -8.37
C SER A 5 -32.96 -1.08 -7.31
N LYS A 6 -32.90 -2.41 -7.54
CA LYS A 6 -31.93 -3.28 -6.86
C LYS A 6 -30.55 -2.91 -7.39
N ARG A 7 -29.98 -1.82 -6.88
CA ARG A 7 -28.58 -1.46 -7.11
C ARG A 7 -27.77 -2.34 -6.18
N GLY A 8 -27.09 -3.34 -6.75
CA GLY A 8 -26.33 -4.33 -6.00
C GLY A 8 -25.45 -3.72 -4.93
N GLU A 9 -25.36 -4.41 -3.80
CA GLU A 9 -24.58 -4.06 -2.62
C GLU A 9 -23.08 -4.05 -2.93
N ALA A 10 -22.61 -3.04 -3.69
CA ALA A 10 -21.22 -2.67 -3.67
C ALA A 10 -20.99 -1.97 -2.33
N LYS A 11 -20.59 -2.76 -1.33
CA LYS A 11 -20.24 -2.31 0.02
C LYS A 11 -19.08 -1.31 -0.11
N TRP A 12 -19.39 -0.03 -0.17
CA TRP A 12 -18.41 1.05 -0.12
C TRP A 12 -17.66 0.92 1.20
N ILE A 13 -16.42 0.46 1.15
CA ILE A 13 -15.54 0.50 2.31
C ILE A 13 -15.18 1.97 2.50
N ARG A 14 -15.91 2.65 3.39
CA ARG A 14 -15.53 3.98 3.88
C ARG A 14 -14.33 3.79 4.81
N VAL A 15 -13.13 3.84 4.26
CA VAL A 15 -11.91 4.04 5.05
C VAL A 15 -11.79 5.55 5.26
N THR A 16 -11.76 6.00 6.51
CA THR A 16 -11.55 7.42 6.80
C THR A 16 -10.09 7.78 6.56
N TRP A 17 -9.82 9.06 6.34
CA TRP A 17 -8.45 9.53 6.13
C TRP A 17 -7.58 9.29 7.38
N ASP A 18 -8.18 9.39 8.57
CA ASP A 18 -7.57 9.03 9.85
C ASP A 18 -7.25 7.53 9.95
N ASP A 19 -8.18 6.64 9.56
CA ASP A 19 -7.93 5.20 9.57
C ASP A 19 -6.81 4.82 8.58
N ALA A 20 -6.79 5.44 7.41
CA ALA A 20 -5.72 5.27 6.43
C ALA A 20 -4.38 5.77 7.00
N MET A 21 -4.35 6.94 7.62
CA MET A 21 -3.14 7.49 8.26
C MET A 21 -2.65 6.65 9.43
N LYS A 22 -3.56 6.03 10.19
CA LYS A 22 -3.20 5.17 11.33
C LYS A 22 -2.57 3.85 10.86
N ASP A 23 -3.14 3.23 9.82
CA ASP A 23 -2.55 2.02 9.23
C ASP A 23 -1.23 2.32 8.52
N ILE A 24 -1.13 3.48 7.83
CA ILE A 24 0.11 3.97 7.24
C ILE A 24 1.17 4.23 8.32
N GLY A 25 0.81 4.95 9.39
CA GLY A 25 1.71 5.28 10.49
C GLY A 25 2.22 4.05 11.23
N LYS A 26 1.37 3.03 11.41
CA LYS A 26 1.77 1.74 11.99
C LYS A 26 2.76 0.98 11.09
N LYS A 27 2.51 0.94 9.78
CA LYS A 27 3.43 0.32 8.79
C LYS A 27 4.67 1.15 8.46
N LEU A 28 4.69 2.44 8.77
CA LEU A 28 5.91 3.25 8.71
C LEU A 28 6.74 3.07 9.97
N SER A 29 6.08 2.94 11.13
CA SER A 29 6.74 2.66 12.40
C SER A 29 7.43 1.28 12.39
N ASP A 30 6.87 0.31 11.67
CA ASP A 30 7.52 -0.95 11.31
C ASP A 30 8.09 -0.86 9.89
N MET A 31 9.38 -0.57 9.72
CA MET A 31 10.02 -0.66 8.39
C MET A 31 9.63 -1.97 7.70
N LEU A 32 9.17 -1.88 6.44
CA LEU A 32 8.79 -3.03 5.61
C LEU A 32 9.91 -4.07 5.64
N LYS A 33 9.57 -5.32 5.98
CA LYS A 33 10.53 -6.41 6.13
C LYS A 33 10.28 -7.52 5.11
N LYS A 34 11.35 -8.25 4.81
CA LYS A 34 11.25 -9.52 4.10
C LYS A 34 10.30 -10.44 4.86
N GLY A 35 9.31 -10.96 4.14
CA GLY A 35 8.32 -11.87 4.69
C GLY A 35 6.96 -11.24 4.98
N ASP A 36 6.84 -9.91 4.93
CA ASP A 36 5.58 -9.23 5.20
C ASP A 36 4.53 -9.56 4.14
N VAL A 37 3.29 -9.77 4.59
CA VAL A 37 2.14 -9.97 3.70
C VAL A 37 1.50 -8.62 3.46
N VAL A 38 1.43 -8.22 2.19
CA VAL A 38 0.81 -6.96 1.76
C VAL A 38 -0.40 -7.23 0.88
N LYS A 39 -1.37 -6.33 0.96
CA LYS A 39 -2.54 -6.29 0.09
C LYS A 39 -2.34 -5.21 -0.97
N LYS A 40 -3.08 -5.32 -2.07
CA LYS A 40 -3.17 -4.26 -3.07
C LYS A 40 -3.54 -2.94 -2.38
N ASP A 41 -2.90 -1.86 -2.81
CA ASP A 41 -3.06 -0.49 -2.32
C ASP A 41 -2.52 -0.23 -0.91
N ASP A 42 -1.94 -1.24 -0.24
CA ASP A 42 -1.19 -1.03 1.00
C ASP A 42 0.00 -0.11 0.74
N VAL A 43 0.20 0.89 1.60
CA VAL A 43 1.40 1.73 1.55
C VAL A 43 2.62 0.92 2.00
N LEU A 44 3.67 0.99 1.17
CA LEU A 44 4.93 0.28 1.35
C LEU A 44 6.02 1.20 1.90
N MET A 45 6.04 2.45 1.41
CA MET A 45 6.98 3.48 1.81
C MET A 45 6.45 4.86 1.43
N VAL A 46 7.01 5.88 2.07
CA VAL A 46 6.79 7.29 1.76
C VAL A 46 8.09 7.86 1.20
N ILE A 47 8.02 8.55 0.07
CA ILE A 47 9.14 9.27 -0.51
C ILE A 47 8.86 10.76 -0.32
N GLU A 48 9.79 11.46 0.33
CA GLU A 48 9.76 12.91 0.40
C GLU A 48 10.53 13.48 -0.79
N ALA A 49 9.86 14.24 -1.66
CA ALA A 49 10.49 14.95 -2.76
C ALA A 49 9.85 16.32 -2.95
N MET A 50 10.67 17.36 -3.11
CA MET A 50 10.22 18.74 -3.37
C MET A 50 9.19 19.26 -2.34
N LYS A 51 9.37 18.96 -1.04
CA LYS A 51 8.41 19.28 0.04
C LYS A 51 7.02 18.64 -0.14
N MET A 52 6.94 17.58 -0.94
CA MET A 52 5.75 16.74 -1.10
C MET A 52 6.06 15.30 -0.70
N GLU A 53 5.08 14.65 -0.11
CA GLU A 53 5.13 13.24 0.25
C GLU A 53 4.42 12.41 -0.82
N TYR A 54 5.11 11.39 -1.32
CA TYR A 54 4.60 10.43 -2.28
C TYR A 54 4.45 9.06 -1.63
N LEU A 55 3.24 8.51 -1.68
CA LEU A 55 2.95 7.18 -1.16
C LEU A 55 3.19 6.12 -2.23
N ILE A 56 4.17 5.26 -2.03
CA ILE A 56 4.36 4.08 -2.87
C ILE A 56 3.48 2.95 -2.33
N LYS A 57 2.57 2.46 -3.17
CA LYS A 57 1.58 1.44 -2.81
C LYS A 57 1.86 0.10 -3.47
N ALA A 58 1.44 -0.97 -2.82
CA ALA A 58 1.53 -2.32 -3.35
C ALA A 58 0.62 -2.48 -4.58
N PRO A 59 1.16 -2.91 -5.74
CA PRO A 59 0.37 -3.05 -6.97
C PRO A 59 -0.60 -4.25 -6.92
N TYR A 60 -0.35 -5.22 -6.05
CA TYR A 60 -1.15 -6.43 -5.89
C TYR A 60 -0.92 -7.09 -4.52
N ASN A 61 -1.80 -8.04 -4.19
CA ASN A 61 -1.63 -8.89 -3.00
C ASN A 61 -0.41 -9.79 -3.16
N GLY A 62 0.46 -9.82 -2.16
CA GLY A 62 1.69 -10.61 -2.23
C GLY A 62 2.42 -10.69 -0.92
N LYS A 63 3.58 -11.35 -0.98
CA LYS A 63 4.55 -11.40 0.12
C LYS A 63 5.81 -10.67 -0.30
N VAL A 64 6.35 -9.83 0.59
CA VAL A 64 7.61 -9.13 0.37
C VAL A 64 8.74 -10.16 0.32
N LYS A 65 9.36 -10.30 -0.84
CA LYS A 65 10.47 -11.23 -1.07
C LYS A 65 11.80 -10.61 -0.65
N LYS A 66 11.98 -9.33 -0.98
CA LYS A 66 13.20 -8.56 -0.69
C LYS A 66 12.88 -7.07 -0.61
N VAL A 67 13.56 -6.40 0.31
CA VAL A 67 13.56 -4.94 0.46
C VAL A 67 14.99 -4.48 0.21
N ASN A 68 15.16 -3.54 -0.71
CA ASN A 68 16.46 -3.03 -1.17
C ASN A 68 16.70 -1.57 -0.77
N PHE A 69 15.96 -1.06 0.22
CA PHE A 69 16.14 0.29 0.76
C PHE A 69 16.23 0.25 2.28
N LYS A 70 16.82 1.29 2.86
CA LYS A 70 16.83 1.58 4.30
C LYS A 70 16.17 2.93 4.54
N GLU A 71 15.87 3.19 5.81
CA GLU A 71 15.39 4.50 6.22
C GLU A 71 16.42 5.58 5.85
N LYS A 72 15.94 6.67 5.25
CA LYS A 72 16.74 7.82 4.77
C LYS A 72 17.65 7.52 3.57
N ASP A 73 17.52 6.36 2.92
CA ASP A 73 18.18 6.14 1.62
C ASP A 73 17.58 7.09 0.58
N GLN A 74 18.46 7.62 -0.28
CA GLN A 74 18.05 8.37 -1.46
C GLN A 74 17.70 7.37 -2.56
N ILE A 75 16.48 7.48 -3.09
CA ILE A 75 15.96 6.56 -4.11
C ILE A 75 15.72 7.33 -5.39
N ASP A 76 16.31 6.85 -6.47
CA ASP A 76 16.12 7.43 -7.80
C ASP A 76 14.91 6.83 -8.52
N ILE A 77 14.35 7.61 -9.45
CA ILE A 77 13.23 7.15 -10.27
C ILE A 77 13.69 5.95 -11.12
N GLY A 78 12.98 4.83 -10.99
CA GLY A 78 13.26 3.60 -11.73
C GLY A 78 14.10 2.58 -10.95
N GLU A 79 14.53 2.92 -9.73
CA GLU A 79 15.26 1.98 -8.88
C GLU A 79 14.35 0.87 -8.32
N LYS A 80 14.90 -0.34 -8.19
CA LYS A 80 14.19 -1.52 -7.68
C LYS A 80 14.19 -1.54 -6.15
N THR A 81 13.16 -0.98 -5.54
CA THR A 81 13.04 -0.85 -4.08
C THR A 81 12.52 -2.11 -3.38
N VAL A 82 11.45 -2.73 -3.90
CA VAL A 82 10.80 -3.90 -3.29
C VAL A 82 10.49 -4.97 -4.32
N GLU A 83 10.84 -6.21 -4.00
CA GLU A 83 10.46 -7.40 -4.79
C GLU A 83 9.29 -8.13 -4.12
N PHE A 84 8.27 -8.47 -4.92
CA PHE A 84 7.08 -9.18 -4.45
C PHE A 84 6.98 -10.59 -5.03
N GLU A 85 6.57 -11.53 -4.19
CA GLU A 85 6.05 -12.81 -4.64
C GLU A 85 4.52 -12.72 -4.73
N LYS A 86 3.99 -12.75 -5.96
CA LYS A 86 2.55 -12.67 -6.21
C LYS A 86 1.87 -13.93 -5.67
N LYS A 87 0.96 -13.78 -4.70
CA LYS A 87 0.02 -14.86 -4.39
C LYS A 87 -1.04 -14.87 -5.49
N MET A 88 -0.85 -15.71 -6.50
CA MET A 88 -1.96 -16.10 -7.38
C MET A 88 -2.99 -16.81 -6.51
N LYS A 89 -4.15 -16.18 -6.28
CA LYS A 89 -5.34 -16.94 -5.92
C LYS A 89 -5.64 -17.84 -7.13
N ARG A 90 -5.54 -19.15 -6.91
CA ARG A 90 -6.22 -20.14 -7.76
C ARG A 90 -7.72 -19.91 -7.67
#